data_AF-A0A2E6XXT9-F1
#
_entry.id   AF-A0A2E6XXT9-F1
#
_cell.length_a   1.000
_cell.length_b   1.000
_cell.length_c   1.000
_cell.angle_alpha   90.00
_cell.angle_beta   90.00
_cell.angle_gamma   90.00
#
_symmetry.space_group_name_H-M   'P 1'
#
loop_
_entity.id
_entity.type
_entity.pdbx_description
1 polymer ?
#
loop_
_entity_poly.entity_id
_entity_poly.type
_entity_poly.pdbx_seq_one_letter_code
_entity_poly.pdbx_strand_id
1 'polypeptide(L)'
;MRKNYLFKILKMYVSNILYKLTTCVIQMLILCIQLFRPFFGAEGVCPFTIGCTEYAIMQLEQNHFLTAMYNIIKRILICNPLYNLYIKNS
;
A
#
# COMPACT_ATOMS: atom_id res chain seq x y z
N MET A 1 1.36 46.25 -6.69
CA MET A 1 1.17 45.12 -7.62
C MET A 1 2.33 44.09 -7.70
N ARG A 2 3.57 44.38 -7.25
CA ARG A 2 4.71 43.42 -7.33
C ARG A 2 4.61 42.15 -6.47
N LYS A 3 3.87 42.16 -5.34
CA LYS A 3 3.81 41.02 -4.42
C LYS A 3 3.06 39.79 -4.99
N ASN A 4 2.08 40.00 -5.89
CA ASN A 4 1.27 38.93 -6.47
C ASN A 4 2.04 38.05 -7.48
N TYR A 5 3.01 38.61 -8.20
CA TYR A 5 3.81 37.85 -9.16
C TYR A 5 4.81 36.93 -8.47
N LEU A 6 5.45 37.39 -7.39
CA LEU A 6 6.41 36.60 -6.62
C LEU A 6 5.74 35.39 -5.97
N PHE A 7 4.53 35.59 -5.42
CA PHE A 7 3.76 34.53 -4.77
C PHE A 7 3.32 33.44 -5.78
N LYS A 8 3.01 33.83 -7.02
CA LYS A 8 2.62 32.89 -8.09
C LYS A 8 3.80 32.01 -8.54
N ILE A 9 5.00 32.59 -8.66
CA ILE A 9 6.22 31.86 -8.99
C ILE A 9 6.60 30.92 -7.84
N LEU A 10 6.52 31.38 -6.59
CA LEU A 10 6.80 30.57 -5.41
C LEU A 10 5.86 29.34 -5.33
N LYS A 11 4.56 29.55 -5.56
CA LYS A 11 3.54 28.49 -5.55
C LYS A 11 3.79 27.47 -6.66
N MET A 12 4.18 27.93 -7.85
CA MET A 12 4.54 27.07 -8.98
C MET A 12 5.81 26.25 -8.68
N TYR A 13 6.81 26.84 -8.02
CA TYR A 13 8.05 26.15 -7.64
C TYR A 13 7.83 25.11 -6.53
N VAL A 14 7.00 25.44 -5.52
CA VAL A 14 6.61 24.50 -4.45
C VAL A 14 5.83 23.32 -5.02
N SER A 15 4.87 23.55 -5.91
CA SER A 15 4.16 22.46 -6.60
C SER A 15 5.10 21.59 -7.44
N ASN A 16 6.12 22.20 -8.07
CA ASN A 16 7.15 21.49 -8.84
C ASN A 16 8.12 20.66 -7.93
N ILE A 17 8.32 21.06 -6.68
CA ILE A 17 9.10 20.25 -5.74
C ILE A 17 8.24 19.12 -5.17
N LEU A 18 6.97 19.42 -4.86
CA LEU A 18 6.04 18.46 -4.27
C LEU A 18 5.71 17.31 -5.24
N TYR A 19 5.52 17.58 -6.54
CA TYR A 19 5.26 16.50 -7.52
C TYR A 19 6.48 15.59 -7.71
N LYS A 20 7.71 16.13 -7.69
CA LYS A 20 8.92 15.31 -7.77
C LYS A 20 9.06 14.41 -6.55
N LEU A 21 8.76 14.94 -5.37
CA LEU A 21 8.79 14.19 -4.12
C LEU A 21 7.76 13.05 -4.15
N THR A 22 6.52 13.32 -4.57
CA THR A 22 5.47 12.31 -4.66
C THR A 22 5.77 11.26 -5.72
N THR A 23 6.30 11.66 -6.89
CA THR A 23 6.70 10.70 -7.94
C THR A 23 7.79 9.75 -7.45
N CYS A 24 8.76 10.26 -6.69
CA CYS A 24 9.84 9.46 -6.12
C CYS A 24 9.30 8.45 -5.09
N VAL A 25 8.39 8.88 -4.21
CA VAL A 25 7.72 8.01 -3.24
C VAL A 25 6.89 6.92 -3.94
N ILE A 26 6.15 7.27 -5.00
CA ILE A 26 5.36 6.31 -5.79
C ILE A 26 6.27 5.29 -6.47
N GLN A 27 7.37 5.72 -7.09
CA GLN A 27 8.33 4.81 -7.72
C GLN A 27 8.95 3.83 -6.72
N MET A 28 9.32 4.32 -5.53
CA MET A 28 9.80 3.46 -4.43
C MET A 28 8.73 2.46 -3.98
N LEU A 29 7.48 2.88 -3.85
CA LEU A 29 6.35 2.01 -3.52
C LEU A 29 6.12 0.94 -4.58
N ILE A 30 6.15 1.31 -5.86
CA ILE A 30 6.00 0.36 -6.98
C ILE A 30 7.13 -0.69 -6.94
N LEU A 31 8.37 -0.25 -6.73
CA LEU A 31 9.52 -1.15 -6.63
C LEU A 31 9.36 -2.13 -5.47
N CYS A 32 8.96 -1.64 -4.29
CA CYS A 32 8.66 -2.50 -3.15
C CYS A 32 7.55 -3.51 -3.48
N ILE A 33 6.45 -3.08 -4.08
CA ILE A 33 5.35 -3.97 -4.46
C ILE A 33 5.83 -5.04 -5.44
N GLN A 34 6.62 -4.69 -6.45
CA GLN A 34 7.16 -5.64 -7.42
C GLN A 34 8.11 -6.65 -6.77
N LEU A 35 8.94 -6.20 -5.83
CA LEU A 35 9.90 -7.05 -5.12
C LEU A 35 9.20 -8.02 -4.15
N PHE A 36 8.13 -7.59 -3.50
CA PHE A 36 7.34 -8.43 -2.60
C PHE A 36 6.24 -9.25 -3.31
N ARG A 37 5.82 -8.88 -4.53
CA ARG A 37 4.82 -9.61 -5.35
C ARG A 37 5.06 -11.12 -5.42
N PRO A 38 6.28 -11.62 -5.76
CA PRO A 38 6.50 -13.07 -5.84
C PRO A 38 6.34 -13.77 -4.48
N PHE A 39 6.51 -13.05 -3.37
CA PHE A 39 6.32 -13.60 -2.03
C PHE A 39 4.84 -13.67 -1.62
N PHE A 40 3.93 -12.93 -2.28
CA PHE A 40 2.50 -12.98 -1.98
C PHE A 40 1.74 -14.07 -2.75
N GLY A 41 2.42 -14.76 -3.67
CA GLY A 41 1.88 -15.88 -4.41
C GLY A 41 1.16 -15.56 -5.69
N ALA A 42 0.59 -16.61 -6.30
CA ALA A 42 -0.14 -16.49 -7.54
C ALA A 42 -1.43 -15.67 -7.36
N GLU A 43 -1.74 -14.88 -8.38
CA GLU A 43 -2.95 -14.06 -8.42
C GLU A 43 -4.20 -14.93 -8.38
N GLY A 44 -5.18 -14.56 -7.56
CA GLY A 44 -6.45 -15.29 -7.44
C GLY A 44 -6.43 -16.52 -6.51
N VAL A 45 -5.35 -16.78 -5.76
CA VAL A 45 -5.25 -17.93 -4.84
C VAL A 45 -5.65 -17.58 -3.40
N CYS A 46 -6.00 -16.33 -3.12
CA CYS A 46 -6.47 -15.90 -1.80
C CYS A 46 -7.83 -16.59 -1.53
N PRO A 47 -7.97 -17.38 -0.45
CA PRO A 47 -9.19 -18.15 -0.17
C PRO A 47 -10.37 -17.27 0.23
N PHE A 48 -10.15 -15.97 0.43
CA PHE A 48 -11.17 -15.04 0.87
C PHE A 48 -11.79 -14.30 -0.32
N THR A 49 -13.12 -14.19 -0.30
CA THR A 49 -13.92 -13.52 -1.34
C THR A 49 -13.67 -12.02 -1.42
N ILE A 50 -13.47 -11.35 -0.28
CA ILE A 50 -13.19 -9.90 -0.23
C ILE A 50 -11.70 -9.69 -0.53
N GLY A 51 -11.38 -8.69 -1.35
CA GLY A 51 -9.99 -8.36 -1.68
C GLY A 51 -9.17 -8.00 -0.43
N CYS A 52 -7.87 -8.30 -0.42
CA CYS A 52 -7.00 -7.93 0.71
C CYS A 52 -7.02 -6.42 0.97
N THR A 53 -7.13 -5.61 -0.09
CA THR A 53 -7.23 -4.14 0.00
C THR A 53 -8.53 -3.70 0.66
N GLU A 54 -9.68 -4.22 0.21
CA GLU A 54 -10.98 -3.91 0.78
C GLU A 54 -11.07 -4.30 2.25
N TYR A 55 -10.54 -5.49 2.58
CA TYR A 55 -10.45 -5.92 3.98
C TYR A 55 -9.57 -4.99 4.82
N ALA A 56 -8.43 -4.53 4.27
CA ALA A 56 -7.55 -3.62 4.99
C ALA A 56 -8.22 -2.28 5.30
N ILE A 57 -8.97 -1.74 4.34
CA ILE A 57 -9.77 -0.54 4.55
C ILE A 57 -10.80 -0.78 5.66
N MET A 58 -11.58 -1.86 5.56
CA MET A 58 -12.58 -2.20 6.59
C MET A 58 -11.97 -2.35 7.99
N GLN A 59 -10.80 -2.99 8.12
CA GLN A 59 -10.14 -3.15 9.41
C GLN A 59 -9.64 -1.83 9.99
N LEU A 60 -9.09 -0.95 9.15
CA LEU A 60 -8.63 0.37 9.56
C LEU A 60 -9.79 1.30 9.96
N GLU A 61 -10.97 1.14 9.37
CA GLU A 61 -12.17 1.90 9.73
C GLU A 61 -12.82 1.40 11.03
N GLN A 62 -12.80 0.09 11.27
CA GLN A 62 -13.57 -0.53 12.35
C GLN A 62 -12.77 -0.79 13.64
N ASN A 63 -11.44 -0.84 13.57
CA ASN A 63 -10.59 -1.25 14.70
C ASN A 63 -9.47 -0.25 14.98
N HIS A 64 -8.93 -0.30 16.20
CA HIS A 64 -7.71 0.41 16.54
C HIS A 64 -6.54 -0.02 15.65
N PHE A 65 -5.65 0.92 15.32
CA PHE A 65 -4.58 0.75 14.34
C PHE A 65 -3.75 -0.54 14.53
N LEU A 66 -3.39 -0.88 15.77
CA LEU A 66 -2.60 -2.08 16.07
C LEU A 66 -3.38 -3.37 15.77
N THR A 67 -4.64 -3.44 16.18
CA THR A 67 -5.53 -4.57 15.93
C THR A 67 -5.80 -4.72 14.43
N ALA A 68 -6.06 -3.60 13.75
CA ALA A 68 -6.25 -3.57 12.31
C ALA A 68 -5.01 -4.09 11.57
N MET A 69 -3.81 -3.57 11.91
CA MET A 69 -2.53 -4.02 11.35
C MET A 69 -2.30 -5.51 11.55
N TYR A 70 -2.51 -6.02 12.77
CA TYR A 70 -2.36 -7.45 13.06
C TYR A 70 -3.30 -8.31 12.19
N ASN A 71 -4.57 -7.92 12.09
CA ASN A 71 -5.57 -8.64 11.30
C ASN A 71 -5.24 -8.61 9.79
N ILE A 72 -4.79 -7.46 9.28
CA ILE A 72 -4.38 -7.29 7.88
C ILE A 72 -3.17 -8.17 7.57
N ILE A 73 -2.12 -8.09 8.38
CA ILE A 73 -0.89 -8.89 8.21
C ILE A 73 -1.24 -10.38 8.27
N LYS A 74 -2.03 -10.80 9.25
CA LYS A 74 -2.47 -12.19 9.38
C LYS A 74 -3.19 -12.68 8.12
N ARG A 75 -4.09 -11.87 7.55
CA ARG A 75 -4.82 -12.24 6.32
C ARG A 75 -3.90 -12.29 5.10
N ILE A 76 -2.99 -11.33 4.95
CA ILE A 76 -1.99 -11.32 3.87
C ILE A 76 -1.11 -12.57 3.95
N LEU A 77 -0.69 -12.96 5.16
CA LEU A 77 0.07 -14.19 5.38
C LEU A 77 -0.74 -15.44 5.01
N ILE A 78 -2.05 -15.49 5.28
CA ILE A 78 -2.91 -16.60 4.87
C ILE A 78 -3.06 -16.68 3.35
N CYS A 79 -3.12 -15.54 2.67
CA CYS A 79 -3.17 -15.50 1.21
C CYS A 79 -1.82 -15.81 0.54
N ASN A 80 -0.73 -15.94 1.31
CA ASN A 80 0.55 -16.39 0.80
C ASN A 80 0.53 -17.91 0.57
N PRO A 81 0.88 -18.41 -0.62
CA PRO A 81 0.94 -19.84 -0.94
C PRO A 81 1.93 -20.61 -0.07
N LEU A 82 2.97 -19.97 0.49
CA LEU A 82 3.90 -20.65 1.39
C LEU A 82 3.23 -21.08 2.71
N TYR A 83 2.28 -20.28 3.21
CA TYR A 83 1.50 -20.64 4.40
C TYR A 83 0.47 -21.74 4.09
N ASN A 84 -0.18 -21.65 2.92
CA ASN A 84 -1.16 -22.67 2.50
C ASN A 84 -0.48 -24.02 2.19
N LEU A 85 0.74 -24.02 1.64
CA LEU A 85 1.54 -25.24 1.44
C LEU A 85 2.03 -25.86 2.76
N TYR A 86 2.29 -25.06 3.80
CA TYR A 86 2.64 -25.57 5.12
C TYR A 86 1.45 -26.26 5.81
N ILE A 87 0.23 -25.71 5.70
CA ILE A 87 -0.96 -26.32 6.31
C ILE A 87 -1.44 -27.55 5.55
N LYS A 88 -1.32 -27.60 4.22
CA LYS A 88 -1.82 -28.74 3.43
C LYS A 88 -0.98 -30.03 3.58
N ASN A 89 0.25 -29.91 4.10
CA ASN A 89 1.18 -31.02 4.34
C ASN A 89 1.36 -31.38 5.83
N SER A 90 0.55 -30.80 6.73
CA SER A 90 0.49 -31.15 8.16
C SER A 90 -0.85 -31.78 8.50
#